data_AF-A0A1B0BZB0-F1
#
_entry.id   AF-A0A1B0BZB0-F1
#
_cell.length_a   1.000
_cell.length_b   1.000
_cell.length_c   1.000
_cell.angle_alpha   90.00
_cell.angle_beta   90.00
_cell.angle_gamma   90.00
#
_symmetry.space_group_name_H-M   'P 1'
#
loop_
_entity.id
_entity.type
_entity.pdbx_description
1 polymer ?
#
loop_
_entity_poly.entity_id
_entity_poly.type
_entity_poly.pdbx_seq_one_letter_code
_entity_poly.pdbx_strand_id
1 'polypeptide(L)'
;MSTRCDEELHEALSRLLRDYPILWRPHGGPIVGQYKELAEKVSNELQRQVSAEKVKNTLRKTRYRLQRLDRQGTSNRTKSCAYLWYAEELGYVRAVEVLSTLIETEKFRGFEKEDTLKARKDFAEKMGEEMKAVRNQEDNDGPSTSVGAAPAQKQRRREASPEAVSIKQEPDAGPLTTAEGEEPFYEL
;
A
#
# COMPACT_ATOMS: atom_id res chain seq x y z
N MET A 1 7.51 8.21 -0.36
CA MET A 1 8.52 7.36 -1.03
C MET A 1 7.81 6.22 -1.75
N SER A 2 8.28 5.86 -2.94
CA SER A 2 7.54 5.17 -4.03
C SER A 2 6.90 3.82 -3.65
N THR A 3 5.63 3.83 -3.23
CA THR A 3 4.85 2.63 -2.89
C THR A 3 4.60 1.75 -4.11
N ARG A 4 4.44 2.37 -5.29
CA ARG A 4 4.17 1.71 -6.57
C ARG A 4 5.31 0.81 -7.01
N CYS A 5 6.56 1.27 -6.92
CA CYS A 5 7.71 0.46 -7.30
C CYS A 5 7.88 -0.78 -6.40
N ASP A 6 7.54 -0.66 -5.11
CA ASP A 6 7.57 -1.80 -4.22
C ASP A 6 6.40 -2.77 -4.50
N GLU A 7 5.24 -2.30 -5.00
CA GLU A 7 4.12 -3.15 -5.43
C GLU A 7 4.48 -3.98 -6.66
N GLU A 8 4.97 -3.32 -7.71
CA GLU A 8 5.41 -3.98 -8.95
C GLU A 8 6.50 -5.02 -8.66
N LEU A 9 7.44 -4.71 -7.75
CA LEU A 9 8.43 -5.67 -7.28
C LEU A 9 7.81 -6.89 -6.59
N HIS A 10 6.84 -6.70 -5.71
CA HIS A 10 6.19 -7.80 -5.01
C HIS A 10 5.42 -8.71 -5.97
N GLU A 11 4.78 -8.14 -6.98
CA GLU A 11 4.02 -8.87 -8.00
C GLU A 11 4.94 -9.67 -8.94
N ALA A 12 6.00 -9.05 -9.46
CA ALA A 12 6.98 -9.75 -10.29
C ALA A 12 7.65 -10.90 -9.51
N LEU A 13 8.03 -10.64 -8.25
CA LEU A 13 8.59 -11.66 -7.37
C LEU A 13 7.60 -12.80 -7.11
N SER A 14 6.34 -12.53 -6.80
CA SER A 14 5.37 -13.59 -6.47
C SER A 14 5.15 -14.58 -7.62
N ARG A 15 5.21 -14.09 -8.86
CA ARG A 15 5.16 -14.90 -10.09
C ARG A 15 6.44 -15.71 -10.28
N LEU A 16 7.58 -15.03 -10.37
CA LEU A 16 8.87 -15.66 -10.71
C LEU A 16 9.30 -16.70 -9.68
N LEU A 17 9.00 -16.48 -8.40
CA LEU A 17 9.46 -17.39 -7.37
C LEU A 17 8.76 -18.76 -7.40
N ARG A 18 7.63 -18.91 -8.10
CA ARG A 18 7.01 -20.23 -8.33
C ARG A 18 7.98 -21.19 -9.04
N ASP A 19 8.86 -20.65 -9.88
CA ASP A 19 9.87 -21.41 -10.62
C ASP A 19 11.16 -21.67 -9.80
N TYR A 20 11.29 -21.04 -8.61
CA TYR A 20 12.48 -21.16 -7.76
C TYR A 20 12.13 -21.73 -6.37
N PRO A 21 11.61 -22.97 -6.29
CA PRO A 21 11.16 -23.56 -5.03
C PRO A 21 12.25 -23.64 -3.95
N ILE A 22 13.52 -23.69 -4.38
CA ILE A 22 14.68 -23.86 -3.50
C ILE A 22 14.97 -22.60 -2.68
N LEU A 23 14.68 -21.41 -3.22
CA LEU A 23 14.92 -20.12 -2.54
C LEU A 23 13.99 -19.91 -1.33
N TRP A 24 12.97 -20.75 -1.19
CA TRP A 24 11.94 -20.70 -0.16
C TRP A 24 12.33 -21.37 1.15
N ARG A 25 13.09 -22.47 1.09
CA ARG A 25 13.28 -23.33 2.25
C ARG A 25 14.22 -22.64 3.26
N PRO A 26 13.83 -22.52 4.53
CA PRO A 26 14.70 -21.93 5.55
C PRO A 26 16.00 -22.72 5.76
N HIS A 27 15.97 -24.03 5.49
CA HIS A 27 17.04 -24.99 5.78
C HIS A 27 17.82 -25.44 4.53
N GLY A 28 17.42 -24.99 3.34
CA GLY A 28 18.22 -25.13 2.13
C GLY A 28 18.94 -23.83 1.91
N GLY A 29 20.21 -23.75 2.32
CA GLY A 29 21.03 -22.56 2.04
C GLY A 29 20.89 -22.16 0.58
N PRO A 30 20.71 -20.86 0.26
CA PRO A 30 20.58 -20.43 -1.13
C PRO A 30 21.77 -20.95 -1.90
N ILE A 31 21.53 -21.70 -2.97
CA ILE A 31 22.61 -22.12 -3.86
C ILE A 31 23.25 -20.84 -4.39
N VAL A 32 24.59 -20.78 -4.29
CA VAL A 32 25.37 -19.59 -4.64
C VAL A 32 24.93 -19.09 -6.01
N GLY A 33 24.52 -17.82 -6.09
CA GLY A 33 24.11 -17.17 -7.34
C GLY A 33 22.60 -17.15 -7.64
N GLN A 34 21.75 -17.95 -7.00
CA GLN A 34 20.31 -17.97 -7.33
C GLN A 34 19.60 -16.64 -7.07
N TYR A 35 19.96 -15.89 -6.02
CA TYR A 35 19.41 -14.55 -5.81
C TYR A 35 19.88 -13.55 -6.88
N LYS A 36 21.06 -13.77 -7.46
CA LYS A 36 21.57 -12.92 -8.55
C LYS A 36 20.77 -13.20 -9.83
N GLU A 37 20.58 -14.46 -10.17
CA GLU A 37 19.76 -14.88 -11.31
C GLU A 37 18.31 -14.38 -11.18
N LEU A 38 17.70 -14.56 -10.00
CA LEU A 38 16.36 -14.06 -9.73
C LEU A 38 16.29 -12.52 -9.85
N ALA A 39 17.31 -11.81 -9.36
CA ALA A 39 17.37 -10.37 -9.48
C ALA A 39 17.54 -9.91 -10.93
N GLU A 40 18.29 -10.62 -11.77
CA GLU A 40 18.39 -10.37 -13.20
C GLU A 40 17.03 -10.57 -13.90
N LYS A 41 16.32 -11.67 -13.61
CA LYS A 41 14.97 -11.91 -14.16
C LYS A 41 13.97 -10.83 -13.75
N VAL A 42 13.91 -10.50 -12.47
CA VAL A 42 13.07 -9.40 -11.96
C VAL A 42 13.45 -8.08 -12.61
N SER A 43 14.75 -7.83 -12.83
CA SER A 43 15.21 -6.60 -13.47
C SER A 43 14.75 -6.51 -14.93
N ASN A 44 14.80 -7.63 -15.65
CA ASN A 44 14.32 -7.71 -17.03
C ASN A 44 12.80 -7.52 -17.11
N GLU A 45 12.03 -8.13 -16.20
CA GLU A 45 10.57 -8.01 -16.15
C GLU A 45 10.12 -6.59 -15.82
N LEU A 46 10.82 -5.91 -14.90
CA LEU A 46 10.51 -4.52 -14.51
C LEU A 46 11.21 -3.48 -15.39
N GLN A 47 12.02 -3.90 -16.37
CA GLN A 47 12.88 -3.04 -17.20
C GLN A 47 13.71 -2.06 -16.36
N ARG A 48 14.16 -2.51 -15.18
CA ARG A 48 14.82 -1.67 -14.19
C ARG A 48 15.76 -2.52 -13.36
N GLN A 49 16.93 -1.97 -13.06
CA GLN A 49 17.90 -2.67 -12.22
C GLN A 49 17.37 -2.89 -10.79
N VAL A 50 17.33 -4.16 -10.38
CA VAL A 50 17.03 -4.62 -9.03
C VAL A 50 18.23 -5.41 -8.52
N SER A 51 18.74 -5.07 -7.34
CA SER A 51 19.88 -5.78 -6.77
C SER A 51 19.47 -7.09 -6.10
N ALA A 52 20.37 -8.08 -6.12
CA ALA A 52 20.19 -9.34 -5.39
C ALA A 52 19.91 -9.13 -3.89
N GLU A 53 20.55 -8.14 -3.29
CA GLU A 53 20.35 -7.79 -1.88
C GLU A 53 18.94 -7.23 -1.61
N LYS A 54 18.38 -6.44 -2.53
CA LYS A 54 16.99 -5.97 -2.42
C LYS A 54 16.03 -7.16 -2.50
N VAL A 55 16.23 -8.09 -3.45
CA VAL A 55 15.42 -9.31 -3.57
C VAL A 55 15.50 -10.14 -2.29
N LYS A 56 16.70 -10.45 -1.82
CA LYS A 56 16.94 -11.21 -0.58
C LYS A 56 16.24 -10.59 0.62
N ASN A 57 16.37 -9.27 0.81
CA ASN A 57 15.73 -8.56 1.92
C ASN A 57 14.21 -8.55 1.82
N THR A 58 13.65 -8.40 0.61
CA THR A 58 12.20 -8.49 0.39
C THR A 58 11.68 -9.88 0.75
N LEU A 59 12.36 -10.95 0.31
CA LEU A 59 11.98 -12.33 0.63
C LEU A 59 12.04 -12.62 2.13
N ARG A 60 13.11 -12.16 2.80
CA ARG A 60 13.23 -12.29 4.26
C ARG A 60 12.07 -11.61 4.98
N LYS A 61 11.72 -10.38 4.57
CA LYS A 61 10.59 -9.63 5.15
C LYS A 61 9.26 -10.32 4.89
N THR A 62 9.03 -10.81 3.68
CA THR A 62 7.81 -11.56 3.33
C THR A 62 7.70 -12.83 4.17
N ARG A 63 8.77 -13.63 4.28
CA ARG A 63 8.78 -14.85 5.10
C ARG A 63 8.46 -14.55 6.57
N TYR A 64 9.09 -13.51 7.13
CA TYR A 64 8.80 -13.08 8.49
C TYR A 64 7.33 -12.66 8.66
N ARG A 65 6.76 -11.93 7.69
CA ARG A 65 5.34 -11.53 7.72
C ARG A 65 4.40 -12.73 7.67
N LEU A 66 4.66 -13.69 6.79
CA LEU A 66 3.87 -14.91 6.67
C LEU A 66 3.96 -15.77 7.94
N GLN A 67 5.15 -15.95 8.49
CA GLN A 67 5.32 -16.66 9.76
C GLN A 67 4.60 -15.95 10.91
N ARG A 68 4.63 -14.63 10.93
CA ARG A 68 3.93 -13.86 11.97
C ARG A 68 2.41 -13.92 11.80
N LEU A 69 1.93 -13.87 10.56
CA LEU A 69 0.53 -14.14 10.20
C LEU A 69 0.11 -15.51 10.70
N ASP A 70 0.93 -16.52 10.41
CA ASP A 70 0.67 -17.88 10.84
C ASP A 70 0.64 -17.99 12.36
N ARG A 71 1.46 -17.25 13.11
CA ARG A 71 1.44 -17.29 14.58
C ARG A 71 0.30 -16.49 15.22
N GLN A 72 0.00 -15.31 14.68
CA GLN A 72 -0.86 -14.31 15.33
C GLN A 72 -2.27 -14.24 14.74
N GLY A 73 -2.52 -14.87 13.59
CA GLY A 73 -3.83 -14.92 12.91
C GLY A 73 -4.35 -13.56 12.43
N THR A 74 -3.58 -12.49 12.61
CA THR A 74 -3.99 -11.12 12.31
C THR A 74 -2.90 -10.41 11.52
N SER A 75 -3.32 -9.65 10.52
CA SER A 75 -2.45 -8.77 9.78
C SER A 75 -3.21 -7.54 9.33
N ASN A 76 -2.55 -6.40 9.44
CA ASN A 76 -2.95 -5.20 8.70
C ASN A 76 -2.88 -5.55 7.21
N ARG A 77 -3.88 -5.14 6.42
CA ARG A 77 -3.99 -5.38 4.97
C ARG A 77 -2.64 -5.12 4.29
N THR A 78 -1.94 -6.17 3.90
CA THR A 78 -0.58 -6.10 3.36
C THR A 78 -0.50 -6.92 2.08
N LYS A 79 0.40 -6.53 1.16
CA LYS A 79 0.78 -7.18 -0.12
C LYS A 79 1.17 -8.67 -0.02
N SER A 80 0.96 -9.29 1.13
CA SER A 80 1.16 -10.71 1.41
C SER A 80 0.21 -11.61 0.62
N CYS A 81 -0.94 -11.12 0.13
CA CYS A 81 -1.88 -11.90 -0.70
C CYS A 81 -1.22 -12.49 -1.95
N ALA A 82 -0.33 -11.73 -2.60
CA ALA A 82 0.42 -12.20 -3.75
C ALA A 82 1.24 -13.47 -3.44
N TYR A 83 1.56 -13.70 -2.17
CA TYR A 83 2.35 -14.82 -1.68
C TYR A 83 1.50 -15.95 -1.05
N LEU A 84 0.20 -16.05 -1.38
CA LEU A 84 -0.66 -17.14 -0.90
C LEU A 84 -0.06 -18.52 -1.20
N TRP A 85 0.29 -18.77 -2.47
CA TRP A 85 0.91 -20.03 -2.90
C TRP A 85 2.19 -20.35 -2.11
N TYR A 86 2.96 -19.32 -1.77
CA TYR A 86 4.18 -19.49 -0.98
C TYR A 86 3.89 -19.86 0.48
N ALA A 87 2.79 -19.33 1.06
CA ALA A 87 2.36 -19.74 2.40
C ALA A 87 1.89 -21.20 2.42
N GLU A 88 1.22 -21.67 1.36
CA GLU A 88 0.82 -23.07 1.18
C GLU A 88 2.04 -24.00 1.10
N GLU A 89 3.01 -23.66 0.25
CA GLU A 89 4.23 -24.46 0.04
C GLU A 89 5.09 -24.57 1.33
N LEU A 90 5.06 -23.55 2.19
CA LEU A 90 5.74 -23.58 3.49
C LEU A 90 4.93 -24.23 4.62
N GLY A 91 3.67 -24.59 4.38
CA GLY A 91 2.79 -25.18 5.40
C GLY A 91 2.30 -24.18 6.46
N TYR A 92 2.23 -22.88 6.16
CA TYR A 92 1.70 -21.86 7.06
C TYR A 92 0.17 -21.81 7.03
N VAL A 93 -0.47 -22.83 7.63
CA VAL A 93 -1.92 -23.07 7.57
C VAL A 93 -2.75 -21.83 7.93
N ARG A 94 -2.48 -21.18 9.07
CA ARG A 94 -3.27 -20.01 9.48
C ARG A 94 -2.99 -18.81 8.60
N ALA A 95 -1.78 -18.67 8.07
CA ALA A 95 -1.50 -17.61 7.11
C ALA A 95 -2.28 -17.81 5.81
N VAL A 96 -2.39 -19.05 5.31
CA VAL A 96 -3.18 -19.38 4.11
C VAL A 96 -4.65 -19.00 4.31
N GLU A 97 -5.26 -19.40 5.42
CA GLU A 97 -6.66 -19.06 5.74
C GLU A 97 -6.89 -17.54 5.75
N VAL A 98 -6.02 -16.79 6.43
CA VAL A 98 -6.13 -15.33 6.52
C VAL A 98 -5.92 -14.65 5.16
N LEU A 99 -4.99 -15.15 4.34
CA LEU A 99 -4.74 -14.59 3.02
C LEU A 99 -5.87 -14.93 2.04
N SER A 100 -6.42 -16.14 2.08
CA SER A 100 -7.56 -16.55 1.24
C SER A 100 -8.80 -15.72 1.55
N THR A 101 -9.14 -15.57 2.83
CA THR A 101 -10.25 -14.70 3.26
C THR A 101 -10.01 -13.24 2.85
N LEU A 102 -8.78 -12.73 2.97
CA LEU A 102 -8.45 -11.38 2.53
C LEU A 102 -8.64 -11.21 1.00
N ILE A 103 -8.20 -12.17 0.19
CA ILE A 103 -8.38 -12.17 -1.27
C ILE A 103 -9.87 -12.21 -1.64
N GLU A 104 -10.67 -13.04 -0.97
CA GLU A 104 -12.12 -13.09 -1.18
C GLU A 104 -12.77 -11.74 -0.85
N THR A 105 -12.50 -11.18 0.34
CA THR A 105 -13.08 -9.88 0.72
C THR A 105 -12.67 -8.74 -0.21
N GLU A 106 -11.45 -8.78 -0.77
CA GLU A 106 -10.97 -7.79 -1.73
C GLU A 106 -11.68 -7.89 -3.07
N LYS A 107 -11.94 -9.12 -3.56
CA LYS A 107 -12.76 -9.34 -4.76
C LYS A 107 -14.16 -8.74 -4.59
N PHE A 108 -14.83 -9.02 -3.47
CA PHE A 108 -16.16 -8.46 -3.18
C PHE A 108 -16.16 -6.94 -3.09
N ARG A 109 -15.17 -6.35 -2.42
CA ARG A 109 -15.02 -4.89 -2.32
C ARG A 109 -14.69 -4.23 -3.68
N GLY A 110 -14.04 -4.95 -4.59
CA GLY A 110 -13.76 -4.49 -5.95
C GLY A 110 -15.04 -4.19 -6.73
N PHE A 111 -16.02 -5.09 -6.64
CA PHE A 111 -17.34 -4.91 -7.28
C PHE A 111 -18.07 -3.66 -6.77
N GLU A 112 -18.12 -3.43 -5.45
CA GLU A 112 -18.80 -2.24 -4.89
C GLU A 112 -18.15 -0.91 -5.34
N LYS A 113 -16.82 -0.90 -5.49
CA LYS A 113 -16.10 0.30 -5.93
C LYS A 113 -16.33 0.61 -7.41
N GLU A 114 -16.45 -0.40 -8.25
CA GLU A 114 -16.73 -0.23 -9.67
C GLU A 114 -18.15 0.29 -9.90
N ASP A 115 -19.13 -0.27 -9.20
CA ASP A 115 -20.53 0.19 -9.27
C ASP A 115 -20.69 1.63 -8.78
N THR A 116 -20.02 1.99 -7.66
CA THR A 116 -20.05 3.37 -7.14
C THR A 116 -19.28 4.35 -8.02
N LEU A 117 -18.16 3.95 -8.63
CA LEU A 117 -17.45 4.79 -9.60
C LEU A 117 -18.27 5.00 -10.87
N LYS A 118 -18.95 3.96 -11.36
CA LYS A 118 -19.86 4.04 -12.50
C LYS A 118 -21.02 4.99 -12.21
N ALA A 119 -21.72 4.82 -11.09
CA ALA A 119 -22.80 5.71 -10.68
C ALA A 119 -22.35 7.18 -10.54
N ARG A 120 -21.14 7.41 -10.03
CA ARG A 120 -20.57 8.77 -9.93
C ARG A 120 -20.22 9.36 -11.29
N LYS A 121 -19.73 8.53 -12.23
CA LYS A 121 -19.43 8.95 -13.60
C LYS A 121 -20.72 9.32 -14.35
N ASP A 122 -21.75 8.48 -14.24
CA ASP A 122 -23.06 8.71 -14.86
C ASP A 122 -23.72 10.00 -14.32
N PHE A 123 -23.61 10.26 -13.01
CA PHE A 123 -24.09 11.51 -12.40
C PHE A 123 -23.32 12.74 -12.92
N ALA A 124 -21.99 12.65 -13.05
CA ALA A 124 -21.17 13.75 -13.56
C ALA A 124 -21.46 14.05 -15.04
N GLU A 125 -21.69 13.02 -15.86
CA GLU A 125 -22.08 13.15 -17.26
C GLU A 125 -23.45 13.84 -17.39
N LYS A 126 -24.44 13.39 -16.61
CA LYS A 126 -25.76 14.01 -16.56
C LYS A 126 -25.70 15.50 -16.19
N MET A 127 -24.96 15.86 -15.14
CA MET A 127 -24.80 17.28 -14.75
C MET A 127 -24.06 18.10 -15.82
N GLY A 128 -23.12 17.49 -16.54
CA GLY A 128 -22.41 18.12 -17.64
C GLY A 128 -23.30 18.41 -18.86
N GLU A 129 -24.23 17.51 -19.17
CA GLU A 129 -25.25 17.72 -20.21
C GLU A 129 -26.25 18.82 -19.83
N GLU A 130 -26.76 18.81 -18.59
CA GLU A 130 -27.68 19.85 -18.09
C GLU A 130 -27.02 21.25 -18.13
N MET A 131 -25.76 21.39 -17.72
CA MET A 131 -25.04 22.67 -17.80
C MET A 131 -24.81 23.15 -19.24
N LYS A 132 -24.64 22.23 -20.20
CA LYS A 132 -24.55 22.58 -21.63
C LYS A 132 -25.89 22.99 -22.22
N ALA A 133 -26.98 22.35 -21.80
CA ALA A 133 -28.33 22.68 -22.26
C ALA A 133 -28.77 24.08 -21.84
N VAL A 134 -28.46 24.50 -20.60
CA VAL A 134 -28.77 25.86 -20.09
C VAL A 134 -28.08 26.97 -20.89
N ARG A 135 -26.89 26.71 -21.46
CA ARG A 135 -26.10 27.72 -22.20
C ARG A 135 -26.61 27.99 -23.62
N ASN A 136 -27.42 27.10 -24.20
CA ASN A 136 -27.92 27.25 -25.57
C ASN A 136 -29.31 27.90 -25.67
N GLN A 137 -29.84 28.43 -24.56
CA GLN A 137 -31.15 29.10 -24.50
C GLN A 137 -31.06 30.63 -24.42
N GLU A 138 -29.89 31.24 -24.67
CA GLU A 138 -29.67 32.70 -24.56
C GLU A 138 -29.51 33.45 -25.90
N ASP A 139 -29.73 32.83 -27.05
CA ASP A 139 -29.51 33.47 -28.36
C ASP A 139 -30.75 33.55 -29.28
N ASN A 140 -31.97 33.71 -28.76
CA ASN A 140 -33.07 34.21 -29.60
C ASN A 140 -33.94 35.24 -28.85
N ASP A 141 -33.99 36.43 -29.45
CA ASP A 141 -34.87 37.58 -29.21
C ASP A 141 -34.59 38.49 -27.99
N GLY A 142 -33.82 39.55 -28.22
CA GLY A 142 -34.01 40.82 -27.49
C GLY A 142 -35.11 41.69 -28.14
N PRO A 143 -35.46 42.89 -27.60
CA PRO A 143 -34.94 43.54 -26.39
C PRO A 143 -36.04 44.14 -25.47
N SER A 144 -35.74 44.32 -24.18
CA SER A 144 -35.98 45.58 -23.43
C SER A 144 -35.71 45.46 -21.93
N THR A 145 -34.82 46.34 -21.46
CA THR A 145 -34.92 47.19 -20.27
C THR A 145 -35.78 46.72 -19.09
N SER A 146 -35.13 46.45 -17.95
CA SER A 146 -35.56 47.04 -16.66
C SER A 146 -34.48 46.86 -15.57
N VAL A 147 -33.95 48.00 -15.15
CA VAL A 147 -33.67 48.44 -13.77
C VAL A 147 -33.30 47.36 -12.73
N GLY A 148 -32.02 47.39 -12.37
CA GLY A 148 -31.57 47.63 -11.00
C GLY A 148 -31.80 46.54 -9.95
N ALA A 149 -30.71 45.85 -9.57
CA ALA A 149 -30.37 45.59 -8.17
C ALA A 149 -28.95 45.02 -8.09
N ALA A 150 -28.05 45.77 -7.47
CA ALA A 150 -26.71 45.29 -7.12
C ALA A 150 -26.80 44.22 -6.01
N PRO A 151 -26.21 43.02 -6.17
CA PRO A 151 -25.98 42.14 -5.04
C PRO A 151 -24.60 42.41 -4.46
N ALA A 152 -24.61 42.97 -3.25
CA ALA A 152 -23.47 43.18 -2.39
C ALA A 152 -22.61 41.91 -2.26
N GLN A 153 -21.31 42.05 -2.54
CA GLN A 153 -20.30 41.05 -2.20
C GLN A 153 -20.27 40.88 -0.68
N LYS A 154 -20.93 39.83 -0.18
CA LYS A 154 -20.78 39.40 1.21
C LYS A 154 -19.45 38.65 1.32
N GLN A 155 -18.38 39.44 1.43
CA GLN A 155 -17.03 39.02 1.75
C GLN A 155 -17.05 38.37 3.15
N ARG A 156 -17.24 37.06 3.19
CA ARG A 156 -17.08 36.27 4.42
C ARG A 156 -15.60 36.29 4.76
N ARG A 157 -15.26 37.16 5.72
CA ARG A 157 -14.04 37.06 6.52
C ARG A 157 -13.90 35.62 7.02
N ARG A 158 -12.84 34.94 6.59
CA ARG A 158 -12.18 33.92 7.41
C ARG A 158 -10.90 34.56 7.91
N GLU A 159 -11.04 35.33 8.98
CA GLU A 159 -9.96 35.49 9.95
C GLU A 159 -9.94 34.20 10.78
N ALA A 160 -8.84 33.45 10.69
CA ALA A 160 -8.23 32.68 11.78
C ALA A 160 -7.09 31.86 11.17
N SER A 161 -5.95 32.53 11.09
CA SER A 161 -4.63 31.92 11.06
C SER A 161 -4.54 30.90 12.21
N PRO A 162 -4.19 29.62 11.97
CA PRO A 162 -3.73 28.79 13.07
C PRO A 162 -2.35 29.32 13.50
N GLU A 163 -2.31 30.00 14.63
CA GLU A 163 -1.06 30.24 15.36
C GLU A 163 -0.35 28.91 15.58
N ALA A 164 0.92 28.90 15.19
CA ALA A 164 1.87 27.87 15.54
C ALA A 164 2.07 27.86 17.06
N VAL A 165 1.39 26.94 17.75
CA VAL A 165 1.72 26.60 19.14
C VAL A 165 2.82 25.53 19.10
N SER A 166 4.06 26.03 19.08
CA SER A 166 5.24 25.28 19.49
C SER A 166 5.13 24.97 20.98
N ILE A 167 4.87 23.70 21.33
CA ILE A 167 5.15 23.21 22.68
C ILE A 167 6.21 22.12 22.58
N LYS A 168 7.43 22.61 22.82
CA LYS A 168 8.57 22.01 23.51
C LYS A 168 8.62 20.48 23.57
N GLN A 169 9.63 19.96 22.87
CA GLN A 169 10.39 18.80 23.31
C GLN A 169 10.85 19.00 24.76
N GLU A 170 10.55 18.05 25.63
CA GLU A 170 11.43 17.70 26.74
C GLU A 170 12.10 16.35 26.40
N PRO A 171 13.43 16.30 26.34
CA PRO A 171 14.20 15.09 26.45
C PRO A 171 14.61 14.93 27.92
N ASP A 172 14.00 14.02 28.66
CA ASP A 172 14.55 13.65 29.97
C ASP A 172 14.29 12.20 30.33
N ALA A 173 15.33 11.40 30.15
CA ALA A 173 15.90 10.50 31.14
C ALA A 173 16.77 9.50 30.37
N GLY A 174 18.09 9.68 30.53
CA GLY A 174 19.10 8.83 29.94
C GLY A 174 19.10 7.38 30.47
N PRO A 175 20.08 6.59 30.01
CA PRO A 175 20.14 5.15 30.24
C PRO A 175 20.72 4.84 31.63
N LEU A 176 20.03 3.99 32.42
CA LEU A 176 20.72 3.29 33.49
C LEU A 176 21.55 2.16 32.89
N THR A 177 22.85 2.42 32.79
CA THR A 177 23.89 1.39 32.79
C THR A 177 24.29 1.15 34.23
N THR A 178 24.39 -0.11 34.64
CA THR A 178 25.20 -0.71 35.73
C THR A 178 24.84 -2.20 35.69
N ALA A 179 25.58 -3.06 34.98
CA ALA A 179 26.88 -3.64 35.33
C ALA A 179 26.82 -4.57 36.55
N GLU A 180 27.26 -5.80 36.30
CA GLU A 180 27.88 -6.78 37.23
C GLU A 180 27.00 -7.85 37.87
N GLY A 181 27.53 -9.08 37.88
CA GLY A 181 26.92 -10.31 38.37
C GLY A 181 27.13 -11.47 37.39
N GLU A 182 28.37 -11.81 37.08
CA GLU A 182 29.07 -12.98 37.63
C GLU A 182 28.68 -14.30 36.92
N GLU A 183 29.57 -14.69 35.99
CA GLU A 183 29.85 -16.08 35.65
C GLU A 183 30.15 -16.89 36.93
N PRO A 184 29.71 -18.15 36.98
CA PRO A 184 30.71 -19.17 37.30
C PRO A 184 30.78 -20.25 36.22
N PHE A 185 31.96 -20.30 35.62
CA PHE A 185 32.72 -21.52 35.34
C PHE A 185 32.27 -22.73 36.18
N TYR A 186 31.93 -23.82 35.50
CA TYR A 186 32.37 -25.15 35.93
C TYR A 186 32.88 -25.92 34.71
N GLU A 187 34.16 -26.27 34.79
CA GLU A 187 34.89 -27.17 33.91
C GLU A 187 34.50 -28.64 34.14
N LEU A 188 34.81 -29.44 33.12
CA LEU A 188 35.00 -30.91 33.04
C LEU A 188 33.76 -31.81 32.93
#